data_AF-A0A3N9MWD4-F1
#
_entry.id   AF-A0A3N9MWD4-F1
#
_cell.length_a   1.000
_cell.length_b   1.000
_cell.length_c   1.000
_cell.angle_alpha   90.00
_cell.angle_beta   90.00
_cell.angle_gamma   90.00
#
_symmetry.space_group_name_H-M   'P 1'
#
loop_
_entity.id
_entity.type
_entity.pdbx_description
1 polymer ?
#
loop_
_entity_poly.entity_id
_entity_poly.type
_entity_poly.pdbx_seq_one_letter_code
_entity_poly.pdbx_strand_id
1 'polypeptide(L)'
;MDFHLQFGFGMMEHCRHLLGEWGGGTVVLSPRDMNDSQLRRLANDVADIDGGKTLLDPQFYVPYADHERLCSHNFWPDDFASGSFFTGPEMQSLIQQIVDLNDDLETEAIILPGMLANPVDDLWLTHHESFLTTARDLSDGSKPLYSTLALSADTVRDSEQITSLLDVVRCWKADGYYIVCEHPNGDYLVKDPIWLAHVLDLTAGLRLAEAQVILGYCNHQMLISHVAGANAICSGTWMNVRSFPPEKFSKSYEEEIRRRATWYYCPQALSEYKIPFLDVANVQGVLDLMMPPPEFDGGYVNPLFSGVQPSSVRFSEQTAFRHYLHALRGQIQALDATGYDEAQQVQEEMLNDAENLLNTLGSNGVFGANRDFSDSLDVNRAALAVLNRQRGPVLRRRWNSLQ
;
A
#
# COMPACT_ATOMS: atom_id res chain seq x y z
N MET A 1 8.41 1.90 -10.54
CA MET A 1 7.48 1.82 -9.39
C MET A 1 8.28 2.13 -8.13
N ASP A 2 7.75 2.94 -7.24
CA ASP A 2 8.40 3.39 -6.01
C ASP A 2 7.79 2.72 -4.76
N PHE A 3 8.54 2.80 -3.66
CA PHE A 3 8.07 2.39 -2.34
C PHE A 3 7.76 3.61 -1.48
N HIS A 4 6.59 3.63 -0.86
CA HIS A 4 6.19 4.69 0.07
C HIS A 4 5.90 4.10 1.46
N LEU A 5 6.32 4.81 2.51
CA LEU A 5 6.02 4.41 3.87
C LEU A 5 4.60 4.87 4.24
N GLN A 6 3.66 3.92 4.30
CA GLN A 6 2.31 4.16 4.83
C GLN A 6 2.40 4.35 6.34
N PHE A 7 2.14 5.56 6.83
CA PHE A 7 2.27 5.83 8.26
C PHE A 7 1.20 5.09 9.08
N GLY A 8 1.65 4.48 10.17
CA GLY A 8 0.82 3.85 11.19
C GLY A 8 1.39 4.05 12.59
N PHE A 9 0.75 3.44 13.59
CA PHE A 9 1.18 3.53 14.98
C PHE A 9 2.67 3.17 15.16
N GLY A 10 3.43 4.07 15.81
CA GLY A 10 4.85 3.87 16.12
C GLY A 10 5.83 4.13 14.98
N MET A 11 5.39 4.65 13.82
CA MET A 11 6.26 4.76 12.65
C MET A 11 7.22 5.95 12.60
N MET A 12 7.11 6.97 13.47
CA MET A 12 7.94 8.19 13.35
C MET A 12 9.45 7.89 13.33
N GLU A 13 9.95 7.08 14.27
CA GLU A 13 11.37 6.72 14.31
C GLU A 13 11.76 5.82 13.13
N HIS A 14 10.86 4.95 12.68
CA HIS A 14 11.08 4.10 11.51
C HIS A 14 11.24 4.95 10.25
N CYS A 15 10.37 5.93 10.02
CA CYS A 15 10.46 6.84 8.88
C CYS A 15 11.79 7.59 8.87
N ARG A 16 12.16 8.26 9.97
CA ARG A 16 13.43 9.01 10.06
C ARG A 16 14.64 8.13 9.81
N HIS A 17 14.67 6.96 10.46
CA HIS A 17 15.79 6.04 10.31
C HIS A 17 15.89 5.51 8.87
N LEU A 18 14.79 4.98 8.31
CA LEU A 18 14.82 4.35 7.00
C LEU A 18 15.09 5.36 5.89
N LEU A 19 14.43 6.53 5.88
CA LEU A 19 14.70 7.56 4.88
C LEU A 19 16.14 8.09 4.98
N GLY A 20 16.67 8.24 6.19
CA GLY A 20 18.07 8.62 6.41
C GLY A 20 19.06 7.59 5.86
N GLU A 21 18.83 6.30 6.12
CA GLU A 21 19.65 5.21 5.58
C GLU A 21 19.52 5.07 4.05
N TRP A 22 18.34 5.35 3.49
CA TRP A 22 18.08 5.27 2.05
C TRP A 22 18.55 6.49 1.26
N GLY A 23 18.82 7.61 1.93
CA GLY A 23 19.10 8.90 1.28
C GLY A 23 17.88 9.47 0.55
N GLY A 24 16.69 9.36 1.17
CA GLY A 24 15.43 9.89 0.66
C GLY A 24 14.28 8.89 0.67
N GLY A 25 13.14 9.28 0.07
CA GLY A 25 11.93 8.47 -0.03
C GLY A 25 10.68 9.20 0.46
N THR A 26 9.52 8.58 0.26
CA THR A 26 8.21 9.20 0.51
C THR A 26 7.51 8.59 1.72
N VAL A 27 6.92 9.44 2.57
CA VAL A 27 6.04 9.05 3.68
C VAL A 27 4.61 9.51 3.41
N VAL A 28 3.65 8.60 3.48
CA VAL A 28 2.21 8.93 3.45
C VAL A 28 1.72 9.12 4.88
N LEU A 29 1.46 10.36 5.26
CA LEU A 29 1.04 10.78 6.60
C LEU A 29 -0.42 10.32 6.88
N SER A 30 -0.70 10.04 8.16
CA SER A 30 -1.97 9.46 8.64
C SER A 30 -2.57 10.32 9.76
N PRO A 31 -3.60 11.14 9.47
CA PRO A 31 -4.36 11.90 10.47
C PRO A 31 -5.01 11.01 11.56
N ARG A 32 -5.31 9.75 11.24
CA ARG A 32 -5.76 8.77 12.24
C ARG A 32 -4.67 8.50 13.28
N ASP A 33 -3.43 8.35 12.86
CA ASP A 33 -2.31 7.94 13.72
C ASP A 33 -1.49 9.12 14.27
N MET A 34 -1.74 10.34 13.79
CA MET A 34 -1.04 11.57 14.20
C MET A 34 -1.99 12.74 14.39
N ASN A 35 -1.73 13.58 15.40
CA ASN A 35 -2.36 14.90 15.50
C ASN A 35 -1.60 15.95 14.66
N ASP A 36 -2.16 17.15 14.49
CA ASP A 36 -1.59 18.25 13.70
C ASP A 36 -0.12 18.55 14.04
N SER A 37 0.21 18.59 15.33
CA SER A 37 1.59 18.88 15.77
C SER A 37 2.56 17.77 15.36
N GLN A 38 2.10 16.52 15.37
CA GLN A 38 2.88 15.35 14.96
C GLN A 38 3.02 15.30 13.44
N LEU A 39 1.97 15.63 12.68
CA LEU A 39 2.01 15.76 11.22
C LEU A 39 3.09 16.76 10.81
N ARG A 40 3.02 17.99 11.32
CA ARG A 40 3.99 19.07 11.01
C ARG A 40 5.42 18.70 11.41
N ARG A 41 5.59 18.12 12.59
CA ARG A 41 6.92 17.71 13.05
C ARG A 41 7.51 16.64 12.13
N LEU A 42 6.75 15.61 11.79
CA LEU A 42 7.26 14.55 10.92
C LEU A 42 7.51 15.07 9.50
N ALA A 43 6.64 15.94 8.97
CA ALA A 43 6.85 16.56 7.67
C ALA A 43 8.17 17.33 7.61
N ASN A 44 8.44 18.18 8.62
CA ASN A 44 9.71 18.89 8.73
C ASN A 44 10.90 17.93 8.85
N ASP A 45 10.80 16.89 9.68
CA ASP A 45 11.87 15.90 9.84
C ASP A 45 12.17 15.15 8.52
N VAL A 46 11.16 14.96 7.66
CA VAL A 46 11.30 14.33 6.35
C VAL A 46 11.90 15.32 5.34
N ALA A 47 11.47 16.59 5.35
CA ALA A 47 12.00 17.64 4.49
C ALA A 47 13.49 17.94 4.75
N ASP A 48 13.96 17.74 5.99
CA ASP A 48 15.38 17.84 6.36
C ASP A 48 16.26 16.72 5.77
N ILE A 49 15.66 15.65 5.22
CA ILE A 49 16.37 14.55 4.55
C ILE A 49 16.40 14.83 3.05
N ASP A 50 17.59 14.79 2.44
CA ASP A 50 17.72 14.95 0.99
C ASP A 50 16.88 13.90 0.23
N GLY A 51 16.09 14.35 -0.75
CA GLY A 51 15.13 13.50 -1.47
C GLY A 51 13.96 12.96 -0.61
N GLY A 52 13.79 13.47 0.61
CA GLY A 52 12.65 13.18 1.49
C GLY A 52 11.38 13.88 1.01
N LYS A 53 10.28 13.13 0.98
CA LYS A 53 8.99 13.58 0.43
C LYS A 53 7.83 13.19 1.33
N THR A 54 6.78 14.00 1.34
CA THR A 54 5.55 13.72 2.07
C THR A 54 4.34 13.72 1.15
N LEU A 55 3.39 12.85 1.49
CA LEU A 55 2.01 12.86 1.02
C LEU A 55 1.11 12.84 2.25
N LEU A 56 -0.11 13.35 2.13
CA LEU A 56 -1.11 13.27 3.19
C LEU A 56 -2.29 12.44 2.69
N ASP A 57 -2.56 11.30 3.31
CA ASP A 57 -3.83 10.58 3.12
C ASP A 57 -4.87 11.17 4.09
N PRO A 58 -5.94 11.86 3.62
CA PRO A 58 -6.94 12.44 4.52
C PRO A 58 -7.74 11.38 5.30
N GLN A 59 -7.72 10.13 4.86
CA GLN A 59 -8.39 8.99 5.49
C GLN A 59 -9.90 9.14 5.64
N PHE A 60 -10.53 9.88 4.72
CA PHE A 60 -11.98 10.13 4.69
C PHE A 60 -12.80 8.98 4.07
N TYR A 61 -12.38 7.73 4.33
CA TYR A 61 -12.99 6.53 3.73
C TYR A 61 -14.35 6.19 4.32
N VAL A 62 -14.49 6.38 5.64
CA VAL A 62 -15.72 6.11 6.38
C VAL A 62 -16.13 7.43 7.03
N PRO A 63 -17.02 8.23 6.41
CA PRO A 63 -17.40 9.54 6.94
C PRO A 63 -18.02 9.48 8.34
N TYR A 64 -18.67 8.36 8.69
CA TYR A 64 -19.21 8.08 10.02
C TYR A 64 -18.19 7.48 11.00
N ALA A 65 -16.90 7.57 10.69
CA ALA A 65 -15.84 7.19 11.62
C ALA A 65 -15.98 7.98 12.94
N ASP A 66 -15.69 7.30 14.05
CA ASP A 66 -15.73 7.85 15.41
C ASP A 66 -14.36 7.74 16.11
N HIS A 67 -13.30 7.50 15.33
CA HIS A 67 -11.94 7.46 15.83
C HIS A 67 -11.49 8.85 16.29
N GLU A 68 -11.37 9.04 17.61
CA GLU A 68 -11.15 10.32 18.29
C GLU A 68 -10.08 11.20 17.64
N ARG A 69 -8.90 10.65 17.34
CA ARG A 69 -7.82 11.44 16.73
C ARG A 69 -8.13 11.90 15.31
N LEU A 70 -8.77 11.05 14.52
CA LEU A 70 -9.07 11.34 13.10
C LEU A 70 -10.12 12.45 13.03
N CYS A 71 -11.17 12.33 13.84
CA CYS A 71 -12.25 13.29 13.90
C CYS A 71 -11.88 14.61 14.61
N SER A 72 -10.70 14.68 15.25
CA SER A 72 -10.22 15.90 15.93
C SER A 72 -9.50 16.89 15.02
N HIS A 73 -9.18 16.49 13.78
CA HIS A 73 -8.56 17.39 12.80
C HIS A 73 -9.58 18.39 12.29
N ASN A 74 -9.15 19.64 12.06
CA ASN A 74 -10.05 20.73 11.67
C ASN A 74 -10.85 20.40 10.38
N PHE A 75 -10.23 19.69 9.44
CA PHE A 75 -10.86 19.38 8.15
C PHE A 75 -12.00 18.38 8.31
N TRP A 76 -12.05 17.62 9.41
CA TRP A 76 -13.07 16.60 9.60
C TRP A 76 -14.44 17.26 9.85
N PRO A 77 -15.47 16.95 9.05
CA PRO A 77 -16.77 17.60 9.17
C PRO A 77 -17.56 17.13 10.40
N ASP A 78 -18.26 18.05 11.04
CA ASP A 78 -19.16 17.77 12.18
C ASP A 78 -20.46 17.06 11.76
N ASP A 79 -20.99 17.39 10.57
CA ASP A 79 -22.20 16.77 10.00
C ASP A 79 -21.99 16.42 8.53
N PHE A 80 -22.16 15.13 8.23
CA PHE A 80 -22.06 14.55 6.89
C PHE A 80 -23.41 14.05 6.37
N ALA A 81 -24.42 13.92 7.24
CA ALA A 81 -25.67 13.23 6.92
C ALA A 81 -26.62 14.08 6.06
N SER A 82 -26.35 15.39 5.93
CA SER A 82 -27.13 16.26 5.05
C SER A 82 -26.76 16.01 3.58
N GLY A 83 -27.75 15.71 2.73
CA GLY A 83 -27.54 15.56 1.28
C GLY A 83 -26.99 16.84 0.61
N SER A 84 -27.00 17.98 1.32
CA SER A 84 -26.39 19.23 0.89
C SER A 84 -24.87 19.28 1.09
N PHE A 85 -24.26 18.39 1.88
CA PHE A 85 -22.82 18.44 2.18
C PHE A 85 -21.98 18.54 0.89
N PHE A 86 -22.20 17.63 -0.06
CA PHE A 86 -21.40 17.51 -1.29
C PHE A 86 -21.64 18.61 -2.34
N THR A 87 -22.55 19.54 -2.08
CA THR A 87 -22.79 20.70 -2.95
C THR A 87 -22.76 22.02 -2.15
N GLY A 88 -22.45 21.95 -0.86
CA GLY A 88 -22.56 23.03 0.09
C GLY A 88 -21.21 23.59 0.56
N PRO A 89 -21.25 24.67 1.37
CA PRO A 89 -20.05 25.30 1.91
C PRO A 89 -19.23 24.38 2.83
N GLU A 90 -19.84 23.35 3.42
CA GLU A 90 -19.17 22.38 4.29
C GLU A 90 -18.14 21.54 3.53
N MET A 91 -18.47 21.05 2.34
CA MET A 91 -17.52 20.32 1.49
C MET A 91 -16.42 21.25 0.98
N GLN A 92 -16.75 22.49 0.59
CA GLN A 92 -15.75 23.47 0.20
C GLN A 92 -14.77 23.77 1.36
N SER A 93 -15.28 23.86 2.59
CA SER A 93 -14.44 24.00 3.80
C SER A 93 -13.55 22.78 4.04
N LEU A 94 -14.08 21.55 3.93
CA LEU A 94 -13.28 20.31 4.02
C LEU A 94 -12.12 20.35 3.02
N ILE A 95 -12.41 20.64 1.75
CA ILE A 95 -11.39 20.65 0.70
C ILE A 95 -10.38 21.79 0.91
N GLN A 96 -10.83 23.00 1.26
CA GLN A 96 -9.92 24.12 1.54
C GLN A 96 -8.94 23.77 2.65
N GLN A 97 -9.42 23.18 3.74
CA GLN A 97 -8.56 22.83 4.87
C GLN A 97 -7.59 21.69 4.55
N ILE A 98 -7.97 20.76 3.66
CA ILE A 98 -7.05 19.76 3.13
C ILE A 98 -5.96 20.42 2.26
N VAL A 99 -6.33 21.37 1.39
CA VAL A 99 -5.37 22.12 0.56
C VAL A 99 -4.40 22.90 1.46
N ASP A 100 -4.91 23.69 2.40
CA ASP A 100 -4.10 24.47 3.35
C ASP A 100 -3.16 23.58 4.16
N LEU A 101 -3.64 22.41 4.61
CA LEU A 101 -2.82 21.46 5.36
C LEU A 101 -1.73 20.83 4.48
N ASN A 102 -1.99 20.56 3.20
CA ASN A 102 -0.98 20.06 2.28
C ASN A 102 0.11 21.12 2.00
N ASP A 103 -0.25 22.40 1.95
CA ASP A 103 0.70 23.52 1.82
C ASP A 103 1.56 23.65 3.07
N ASP A 104 0.94 23.62 4.24
CA ASP A 104 1.60 23.65 5.53
C ASP A 104 2.57 22.48 5.78
N LEU A 105 2.30 21.32 5.17
CA LEU A 105 3.12 20.11 5.28
C LEU A 105 4.09 19.93 4.10
N GLU A 106 4.10 20.89 3.16
CA GLU A 106 4.91 20.87 1.94
C GLU A 106 4.81 19.54 1.16
N THR A 107 3.60 18.98 1.04
CA THR A 107 3.40 17.71 0.35
C THR A 107 3.64 17.81 -1.16
N GLU A 108 4.08 16.71 -1.76
CA GLU A 108 4.38 16.63 -3.20
C GLU A 108 3.13 16.59 -4.09
N ALA A 109 2.00 16.14 -3.53
CA ALA A 109 0.72 16.03 -4.19
C ALA A 109 -0.40 16.15 -3.17
N ILE A 110 -1.58 16.59 -3.61
CA ILE A 110 -2.77 16.66 -2.77
C ILE A 110 -3.60 15.41 -3.03
N ILE A 111 -3.62 14.48 -2.08
CA ILE A 111 -4.58 13.37 -2.10
C ILE A 111 -5.91 13.90 -1.56
N LEU A 112 -6.95 13.75 -2.37
CA LEU A 112 -8.29 14.23 -2.07
C LEU A 112 -9.04 13.24 -1.17
N PRO A 113 -10.04 13.69 -0.39
CA PRO A 113 -10.90 12.78 0.36
C PRO A 113 -11.66 11.86 -0.61
N GLY A 114 -11.95 10.64 -0.17
CA GLY A 114 -12.71 9.68 -0.96
C GLY A 114 -13.35 8.63 -0.06
N MET A 115 -14.64 8.37 -0.28
CA MET A 115 -15.41 7.42 0.52
C MET A 115 -15.24 6.00 0.01
N LEU A 116 -15.38 5.03 0.91
CA LEU A 116 -15.45 3.62 0.55
C LEU A 116 -16.70 3.34 -0.30
N ALA A 117 -16.51 2.92 -1.54
CA ALA A 117 -17.57 2.45 -2.42
C ALA A 117 -18.02 1.05 -1.99
N ASN A 118 -19.33 0.86 -1.84
CA ASN A 118 -19.95 -0.43 -1.59
C ASN A 118 -21.46 -0.41 -1.95
N PRO A 119 -21.84 -0.44 -3.23
CA PRO A 119 -21.02 -0.50 -4.46
C PRO A 119 -20.56 0.89 -4.97
N VAL A 120 -19.94 0.95 -6.17
CA VAL A 120 -19.85 2.19 -6.97
C VAL A 120 -21.22 2.45 -7.60
N ASP A 121 -21.78 3.61 -7.30
CA ASP A 121 -23.02 4.11 -7.88
C ASP A 121 -22.88 5.56 -8.36
N ASP A 122 -23.90 6.07 -9.05
CA ASP A 122 -23.91 7.42 -9.60
C ASP A 122 -23.70 8.50 -8.54
N LEU A 123 -24.18 8.25 -7.31
CA LEU A 123 -24.05 9.17 -6.19
C LEU A 123 -22.60 9.26 -5.73
N TRP A 124 -21.94 8.11 -5.53
CA TRP A 124 -20.53 8.01 -5.19
C TRP A 124 -19.63 8.67 -6.25
N LEU A 125 -19.94 8.44 -7.54
CA LEU A 125 -19.21 9.04 -8.67
C LEU A 125 -19.37 10.57 -8.69
N THR A 126 -20.60 11.06 -8.49
CA THR A 126 -20.88 12.51 -8.42
C THR A 126 -20.12 13.17 -7.27
N HIS A 127 -20.07 12.52 -6.10
CA HIS A 127 -19.34 13.05 -4.95
C HIS A 127 -17.83 13.17 -5.22
N HIS A 128 -17.22 12.19 -5.88
CA HIS A 128 -15.81 12.25 -6.25
C HIS A 128 -15.52 13.35 -7.27
N GLU A 129 -16.38 13.50 -8.28
CA GLU A 129 -16.27 14.59 -9.26
C GLU A 129 -16.40 15.96 -8.58
N SER A 130 -17.30 16.11 -7.60
CA SER A 130 -17.44 17.33 -6.80
C SER A 130 -16.19 17.64 -5.97
N PHE A 131 -15.59 16.65 -5.30
CA PHE A 131 -14.35 16.86 -4.55
C PHE A 131 -13.22 17.32 -5.47
N LEU A 132 -13.04 16.66 -6.61
CA LEU A 132 -11.99 17.00 -7.57
C LEU A 132 -12.20 18.38 -8.21
N THR A 133 -13.43 18.71 -8.59
CA THR A 133 -13.76 20.02 -9.17
C THR A 133 -13.52 21.13 -8.16
N THR A 134 -13.98 20.94 -6.92
CA THR A 134 -13.78 21.93 -5.85
C THR A 134 -12.30 22.10 -5.53
N ALA A 135 -11.53 21.02 -5.49
CA ALA A 135 -10.09 21.09 -5.25
C ALA A 135 -9.34 21.84 -6.36
N ARG A 136 -9.78 21.72 -7.62
CA ARG A 136 -9.22 22.52 -8.73
C ARG A 136 -9.49 24.00 -8.60
N ASP A 137 -10.66 24.37 -8.11
CA ASP A 137 -11.04 25.78 -7.93
C ASP A 137 -10.32 26.43 -6.75
N LEU A 138 -9.98 25.64 -5.73
CA LEU A 138 -9.34 26.10 -4.49
C LEU A 138 -7.81 25.99 -4.49
N SER A 139 -7.25 25.02 -5.21
CA SER A 139 -5.80 24.91 -5.37
C SER A 139 -5.29 25.90 -6.42
N ASP A 140 -4.05 26.33 -6.26
CA ASP A 140 -3.39 27.24 -7.20
C ASP A 140 -2.82 26.52 -8.45
N GLY A 141 -3.01 25.21 -8.54
CA GLY A 141 -2.49 24.34 -9.59
C GLY A 141 -0.99 24.04 -9.49
N SER A 142 -0.34 24.37 -8.36
CA SER A 142 1.09 24.09 -8.15
C SER A 142 1.39 22.63 -7.85
N LYS A 143 0.42 21.90 -7.28
CA LYS A 143 0.54 20.48 -6.89
C LYS A 143 -0.43 19.62 -7.69
N PRO A 144 -0.02 18.40 -8.09
CA PRO A 144 -0.94 17.45 -8.72
C PRO A 144 -2.03 17.00 -7.74
N LEU A 145 -3.24 16.79 -8.27
CA LEU A 145 -4.40 16.34 -7.52
C LEU A 145 -4.64 14.85 -7.72
N TYR A 146 -4.58 14.09 -6.64
CA TYR A 146 -4.81 12.65 -6.64
C TYR A 146 -6.18 12.32 -6.07
N SER A 147 -7.07 11.76 -6.91
CA SER A 147 -8.38 11.33 -6.45
C SER A 147 -8.25 10.02 -5.68
N THR A 148 -8.82 9.95 -4.48
CA THR A 148 -8.89 8.70 -3.73
C THR A 148 -9.92 7.77 -4.35
N LEU A 149 -9.57 6.49 -4.57
CA LEU A 149 -10.50 5.42 -4.94
C LEU A 149 -10.47 4.37 -3.83
N ALA A 150 -11.39 4.47 -2.88
CA ALA A 150 -11.55 3.48 -1.82
C ALA A 150 -12.66 2.50 -2.19
N LEU A 151 -12.33 1.22 -2.36
CA LEU A 151 -13.25 0.21 -2.89
C LEU A 151 -13.41 -0.97 -1.93
N SER A 152 -14.65 -1.39 -1.67
CA SER A 152 -14.92 -2.61 -0.90
C SER A 152 -14.46 -3.86 -1.65
N ALA A 153 -14.22 -4.95 -0.91
CA ALA A 153 -13.78 -6.21 -1.50
C ALA A 153 -14.77 -6.72 -2.56
N ASP A 154 -16.08 -6.54 -2.32
CA ASP A 154 -17.14 -6.96 -3.23
C ASP A 154 -17.24 -6.07 -4.47
N THR A 155 -17.01 -4.76 -4.31
CA THR A 155 -16.91 -3.83 -5.44
C THR A 155 -15.75 -4.20 -6.37
N VAL A 156 -14.58 -4.52 -5.81
CA VAL A 156 -13.39 -4.89 -6.60
C VAL A 156 -13.61 -6.21 -7.34
N ARG A 157 -14.33 -7.17 -6.75
CA ARG A 157 -14.65 -8.46 -7.40
C ARG A 157 -15.59 -8.35 -8.59
N ASP A 158 -16.41 -7.31 -8.63
CA ASP A 158 -17.39 -7.12 -9.69
C ASP A 158 -16.74 -6.44 -10.92
N SER A 159 -16.64 -7.18 -12.01
CA SER A 159 -16.06 -6.68 -13.27
C SER A 159 -16.87 -5.54 -13.89
N GLU A 160 -18.20 -5.50 -13.70
CA GLU A 160 -19.04 -4.43 -14.24
C GLU A 160 -18.79 -3.13 -13.49
N GLN A 161 -18.60 -3.21 -12.16
CA GLN A 161 -18.22 -2.08 -11.30
C GLN A 161 -16.87 -1.48 -11.73
N ILE A 162 -15.85 -2.32 -11.92
CA ILE A 162 -14.51 -1.89 -12.36
C ILE A 162 -14.55 -1.27 -13.76
N THR A 163 -15.29 -1.88 -14.68
CA THR A 163 -15.43 -1.35 -16.04
C THR A 163 -16.12 0.01 -16.03
N SER A 164 -17.23 0.12 -15.30
CA SER A 164 -18.00 1.37 -15.19
C SER A 164 -17.18 2.49 -14.56
N LEU A 165 -16.41 2.17 -13.51
CA LEU A 165 -15.48 3.11 -12.89
C LEU A 165 -14.43 3.59 -13.90
N LEU A 166 -13.77 2.68 -14.62
CA LEU A 166 -12.75 3.00 -15.61
C LEU A 166 -13.26 3.88 -16.77
N ASP A 167 -14.53 3.76 -17.14
CA ASP A 167 -15.14 4.61 -18.17
C ASP A 167 -15.37 6.05 -17.67
N VAL A 168 -15.76 6.21 -16.41
CA VAL A 168 -16.07 7.53 -15.81
C VAL A 168 -14.81 8.30 -15.40
N VAL A 169 -13.84 7.63 -14.76
CA VAL A 169 -12.59 8.26 -14.28
C VAL A 169 -11.77 8.92 -15.41
N ARG A 170 -11.94 8.47 -16.66
CA ARG A 170 -11.34 9.12 -17.84
C ARG A 170 -11.84 10.54 -18.05
N CYS A 171 -13.07 10.83 -17.66
CA CYS A 171 -13.66 12.16 -17.76
C CYS A 171 -13.20 13.08 -16.64
N TRP A 172 -12.81 12.52 -15.48
CA TRP A 172 -12.39 13.30 -14.32
C TRP A 172 -11.08 14.06 -14.56
N LYS A 173 -10.16 13.55 -15.39
CA LYS A 173 -8.85 14.15 -15.69
C LYS A 173 -7.99 14.43 -14.45
N ALA A 174 -8.10 13.62 -13.40
CA ALA A 174 -7.21 13.73 -12.24
C ALA A 174 -5.75 13.47 -12.65
N ASP A 175 -4.79 14.13 -12.00
CA ASP A 175 -3.36 13.92 -12.27
C ASP A 175 -2.91 12.52 -11.83
N GLY A 176 -3.62 11.96 -10.84
CA GLY A 176 -3.41 10.62 -10.37
C GLY A 176 -4.54 10.10 -9.49
N TYR A 177 -4.35 8.86 -9.04
CA TYR A 177 -5.28 8.13 -8.19
C TYR A 177 -4.53 7.48 -7.04
N TYR A 178 -5.04 7.70 -5.84
CA TYR A 178 -4.63 6.98 -4.64
C TYR A 178 -5.66 5.90 -4.34
N ILE A 179 -5.30 4.64 -4.57
CA ILE A 179 -6.25 3.52 -4.55
C ILE A 179 -6.07 2.73 -3.27
N VAL A 180 -7.16 2.48 -2.56
CA VAL A 180 -7.19 1.54 -1.44
C VAL A 180 -8.30 0.52 -1.68
N CYS A 181 -7.94 -0.76 -1.63
CA CYS A 181 -8.88 -1.85 -1.84
C CYS A 181 -8.98 -2.65 -0.55
N GLU A 182 -10.20 -2.84 -0.06
CA GLU A 182 -10.43 -3.73 1.07
C GLU A 182 -10.02 -5.16 0.68
N HIS A 183 -9.20 -5.76 1.55
CA HIS A 183 -8.82 -7.15 1.38
C HIS A 183 -10.00 -8.05 1.75
N PRO A 184 -10.37 -9.00 0.88
CA PRO A 184 -11.52 -9.84 1.18
C PRO A 184 -11.35 -10.65 2.46
N ASN A 185 -12.42 -10.76 3.25
CA ASN A 185 -12.44 -11.48 4.53
C ASN A 185 -11.40 -10.98 5.55
N GLY A 186 -10.80 -9.80 5.35
CA GLY A 186 -9.69 -9.32 6.16
C GLY A 186 -8.39 -10.11 5.97
N ASP A 187 -8.25 -10.83 4.85
CA ASP A 187 -7.06 -11.62 4.54
C ASP A 187 -5.82 -10.73 4.45
N TYR A 188 -4.70 -11.22 5.00
CA TYR A 188 -3.42 -10.54 4.80
C TYR A 188 -2.94 -10.74 3.36
N LEU A 189 -2.76 -12.00 2.97
CA LEU A 189 -2.47 -12.40 1.60
C LEU A 189 -3.78 -12.86 0.96
N VAL A 190 -4.24 -12.11 -0.05
CA VAL A 190 -5.53 -12.32 -0.69
C VAL A 190 -5.47 -13.61 -1.51
N LYS A 191 -6.48 -14.47 -1.29
CA LYS A 191 -6.61 -15.77 -1.96
C LYS A 191 -7.57 -15.76 -3.15
N ASP A 192 -8.05 -14.58 -3.52
CA ASP A 192 -9.04 -14.37 -4.57
C ASP A 192 -8.36 -13.86 -5.86
N PRO A 193 -8.23 -14.70 -6.92
CA PRO A 193 -7.56 -14.31 -8.14
C PRO A 193 -8.33 -13.27 -8.95
N ILE A 194 -9.66 -13.22 -8.81
CA ILE A 194 -10.49 -12.25 -9.53
C ILE A 194 -10.32 -10.86 -8.91
N TRP A 195 -10.33 -10.78 -7.57
CA TRP A 195 -10.03 -9.54 -6.88
C TRP A 195 -8.67 -8.98 -7.31
N LEU A 196 -7.61 -9.80 -7.29
CA LEU A 196 -6.27 -9.35 -7.66
C LEU A 196 -6.18 -8.95 -9.14
N ALA A 197 -6.81 -9.72 -10.04
CA ALA A 197 -6.88 -9.40 -11.46
C ALA A 197 -7.55 -8.04 -11.71
N HIS A 198 -8.61 -7.73 -10.97
CA HIS A 198 -9.34 -6.47 -11.11
C HIS A 198 -8.60 -5.28 -10.52
N VAL A 199 -7.83 -5.46 -9.43
CA VAL A 199 -6.89 -4.43 -8.96
C VAL A 199 -5.85 -4.11 -10.03
N LEU A 200 -5.32 -5.14 -10.70
CA LEU A 200 -4.39 -4.96 -11.82
C LEU A 200 -5.05 -4.30 -13.04
N ASP A 201 -6.28 -4.68 -13.39
CA ASP A 201 -7.01 -4.08 -14.52
C ASP A 201 -7.34 -2.61 -14.27
N LEU A 202 -7.78 -2.26 -13.05
CA LEU A 202 -8.01 -0.88 -12.63
C LEU A 202 -6.71 -0.07 -12.72
N THR A 203 -5.62 -0.59 -12.16
CA THR A 203 -4.29 0.04 -12.19
C THR A 203 -3.85 0.29 -13.63
N ALA A 204 -3.85 -0.75 -14.48
CA ALA A 204 -3.44 -0.63 -15.88
C ALA A 204 -4.36 0.30 -16.68
N GLY A 205 -5.67 0.25 -16.42
CA GLY A 205 -6.65 1.10 -17.07
C GLY A 205 -6.42 2.59 -16.80
N LEU A 206 -6.11 2.94 -15.55
CA LEU A 206 -5.78 4.30 -15.12
C LEU A 206 -4.43 4.77 -15.66
N ARG A 207 -3.39 3.90 -15.62
CA ARG A 207 -2.08 4.20 -16.21
C ARG A 207 -2.17 4.43 -17.72
N LEU A 208 -2.96 3.63 -18.42
CA LEU A 208 -3.24 3.81 -19.86
C LEU A 208 -4.05 5.07 -20.15
N ALA A 209 -4.71 5.64 -19.16
CA ALA A 209 -5.33 6.97 -19.22
C ALA A 209 -4.38 8.10 -18.79
N GLU A 210 -3.08 7.81 -18.68
CA GLU A 210 -1.98 8.75 -18.39
C GLU A 210 -1.99 9.33 -16.96
N ALA A 211 -2.81 8.77 -16.08
CA ALA A 211 -2.87 9.17 -14.67
C ALA A 211 -1.82 8.43 -13.82
N GLN A 212 -1.24 9.09 -12.82
CA GLN A 212 -0.41 8.43 -11.81
C GLN A 212 -1.26 7.47 -10.96
N VAL A 213 -0.70 6.35 -10.50
CA VAL A 213 -1.41 5.38 -9.65
C VAL A 213 -0.54 4.98 -8.47
N ILE A 214 -1.03 5.28 -7.27
CA ILE A 214 -0.43 4.89 -5.99
C ILE A 214 -1.39 3.93 -5.28
N LEU A 215 -0.90 2.76 -4.90
CA LEU A 215 -1.69 1.77 -4.16
C LEU A 215 -1.38 1.86 -2.67
N GLY A 216 -2.36 2.29 -1.88
CA GLY A 216 -2.26 2.36 -0.42
C GLY A 216 -2.42 1.00 0.25
N TYR A 217 -1.99 0.89 1.51
CA TYR A 217 -2.25 -0.29 2.36
C TYR A 217 -1.83 -1.64 1.75
N CYS A 218 -0.69 -1.68 1.08
CA CYS A 218 -0.17 -2.84 0.37
C CYS A 218 0.80 -3.68 1.22
N ASN A 219 0.88 -4.97 0.93
CA ASN A 219 1.97 -5.86 1.34
C ASN A 219 2.76 -6.36 0.12
N HIS A 220 3.69 -7.28 0.33
CA HIS A 220 4.54 -7.82 -0.73
C HIS A 220 3.78 -8.56 -1.85
N GLN A 221 2.53 -8.98 -1.65
CA GLN A 221 1.71 -9.52 -2.74
C GLN A 221 1.49 -8.48 -3.85
N MET A 222 1.46 -7.20 -3.50
CA MET A 222 1.24 -6.10 -4.44
C MET A 222 2.48 -5.73 -5.26
N LEU A 223 3.61 -6.43 -5.10
CA LEU A 223 4.76 -6.34 -6.02
C LEU A 223 4.30 -6.56 -7.47
N ILE A 224 3.36 -7.48 -7.70
CA ILE A 224 2.74 -7.78 -9.00
C ILE A 224 2.15 -6.55 -9.72
N SER A 225 1.79 -5.49 -8.99
CA SER A 225 1.22 -4.27 -9.59
C SER A 225 2.19 -3.52 -10.50
N HIS A 226 3.49 -3.79 -10.43
CA HIS A 226 4.46 -3.23 -11.36
C HIS A 226 4.17 -3.64 -12.82
N VAL A 227 3.64 -4.85 -13.05
CA VAL A 227 3.25 -5.34 -14.39
C VAL A 227 2.06 -4.55 -14.97
N ALA A 228 1.23 -3.97 -14.10
CA ALA A 228 0.14 -3.06 -14.47
C ALA A 228 0.61 -1.59 -14.60
N GLY A 229 1.89 -1.31 -14.34
CA GLY A 229 2.49 0.02 -14.44
C GLY A 229 2.22 0.93 -13.24
N ALA A 230 1.90 0.37 -12.06
CA ALA A 230 1.72 1.17 -10.84
C ALA A 230 2.94 2.07 -10.58
N ASN A 231 2.68 3.32 -10.16
CA ASN A 231 3.75 4.27 -9.87
C ASN A 231 4.34 4.04 -8.50
N ALA A 232 3.54 3.67 -7.50
CA ALA A 232 4.03 3.30 -6.18
C ALA A 232 3.09 2.36 -5.43
N ILE A 233 3.64 1.64 -4.45
CA ILE A 233 2.86 0.98 -3.40
C ILE A 233 3.25 1.52 -2.02
N CYS A 234 2.27 1.63 -1.12
CA CYS A 234 2.47 2.12 0.24
C CYS A 234 2.34 0.97 1.24
N SER A 235 3.33 0.82 2.12
CA SER A 235 3.30 -0.21 3.17
C SER A 235 3.85 0.32 4.49
N GLY A 236 3.46 -0.29 5.61
CA GLY A 236 3.86 0.13 6.94
C GLY A 236 4.31 -1.01 7.85
N THR A 237 4.33 -0.77 9.16
CA THR A 237 4.82 -1.74 10.14
C THR A 237 3.80 -2.80 10.52
N TRP A 238 2.56 -2.38 10.77
CA TRP A 238 1.47 -3.25 11.23
C TRP A 238 0.64 -3.79 10.07
N MET A 239 -0.02 -4.94 10.26
CA MET A 239 -0.85 -5.54 9.21
C MET A 239 -1.96 -4.60 8.72
N ASN A 240 -2.52 -3.78 9.59
CA ASN A 240 -3.58 -2.82 9.26
C ASN A 240 -3.10 -1.55 8.50
N VAL A 241 -1.84 -1.51 8.12
CA VAL A 241 -1.24 -0.58 7.13
C VAL A 241 -0.55 -1.35 6.00
N ARG A 242 -0.82 -2.65 5.89
CA ARG A 242 -0.34 -3.58 4.84
C ARG A 242 -1.48 -4.38 4.18
N SER A 243 -2.66 -4.26 4.74
CA SER A 243 -3.96 -4.56 4.16
C SER A 243 -4.89 -3.46 4.65
N PHE A 244 -5.94 -3.13 3.89
CA PHE A 244 -6.89 -2.08 4.23
C PHE A 244 -8.12 -2.66 4.95
N PRO A 245 -8.23 -2.52 6.29
CA PRO A 245 -9.45 -2.81 7.03
C PRO A 245 -10.27 -1.53 7.27
N PRO A 246 -11.45 -1.36 6.65
CA PRO A 246 -12.32 -0.21 6.91
C PRO A 246 -12.67 -0.01 8.39
N GLU A 247 -12.76 -1.09 9.16
CA GLU A 247 -13.10 -1.03 10.59
C GLU A 247 -12.05 -0.31 11.42
N LYS A 248 -10.81 -0.18 10.95
CA LYS A 248 -9.72 0.53 11.64
C LYS A 248 -10.05 2.00 11.96
N PHE A 249 -10.98 2.59 11.21
CA PHE A 249 -11.42 3.97 11.42
C PHE A 249 -12.56 4.10 12.43
N SER A 250 -12.99 2.99 13.04
CA SER A 250 -13.93 2.99 14.16
C SER A 250 -13.21 2.89 15.51
N LYS A 251 -13.83 3.41 16.58
CA LYS A 251 -13.33 3.37 17.95
C LYS A 251 -13.22 1.96 18.51
N SER A 252 -14.15 1.08 18.17
CA SER A 252 -14.18 -0.31 18.66
C SER A 252 -12.98 -1.14 18.21
N TYR A 253 -12.29 -0.74 17.15
CA TYR A 253 -11.12 -1.44 16.62
C TYR A 253 -9.91 -1.39 17.58
N GLU A 254 -9.77 -0.36 18.42
CA GLU A 254 -8.63 -0.24 19.34
C GLU A 254 -8.67 -1.25 20.50
N GLU A 255 -9.84 -1.82 20.81
CA GLU A 255 -10.03 -2.72 21.95
C GLU A 255 -9.54 -4.16 21.66
N GLU A 256 -9.25 -4.50 20.40
CA GLU A 256 -8.68 -5.80 20.04
C GLU A 256 -7.18 -5.90 20.39
N ILE A 257 -6.86 -6.28 21.64
CA ILE A 257 -5.50 -6.66 22.02
C ILE A 257 -5.12 -7.97 21.32
N ARG A 258 -4.56 -7.86 20.11
CA ARG A 258 -4.00 -9.00 19.39
C ARG A 258 -2.66 -9.43 20.02
N ARG A 259 -2.50 -10.74 20.24
CA ARG A 259 -1.25 -11.32 20.76
C ARG A 259 -0.08 -10.95 19.85
N ARG A 260 0.93 -10.28 20.42
CA ARG A 260 2.11 -9.81 19.70
C ARG A 260 3.08 -10.98 19.50
N ALA A 261 3.47 -11.22 18.25
CA ALA A 261 4.55 -12.11 17.88
C ALA A 261 5.47 -11.36 16.92
N THR A 262 6.78 -11.52 17.08
CA THR A 262 7.77 -10.98 16.14
C THR A 262 7.92 -11.96 14.98
N TRP A 263 7.87 -11.44 13.76
CA TRP A 263 7.96 -12.20 12.53
C TRP A 263 9.19 -11.75 11.74
N TYR A 264 9.89 -12.72 11.16
CA TYR A 264 10.94 -12.50 10.18
C TYR A 264 10.33 -12.56 8.78
N TYR A 265 10.60 -11.57 7.93
CA TYR A 265 10.21 -11.61 6.52
C TYR A 265 11.34 -12.20 5.68
N CYS A 266 11.06 -13.32 5.00
CA CYS A 266 11.95 -13.94 4.03
C CYS A 266 11.57 -13.44 2.64
N PRO A 267 12.29 -12.44 2.06
CA PRO A 267 11.89 -11.82 0.81
C PRO A 267 11.88 -12.81 -0.36
N GLN A 268 12.81 -13.78 -0.40
CA GLN A 268 12.89 -14.75 -1.49
C GLN A 268 11.73 -15.75 -1.48
N ALA A 269 11.16 -16.05 -0.31
CA ALA A 269 9.99 -16.91 -0.18
C ALA A 269 8.67 -16.12 -0.23
N LEU A 270 8.74 -14.78 -0.34
CA LEU A 270 7.61 -13.87 -0.19
C LEU A 270 6.78 -14.16 1.07
N SER A 271 7.42 -14.64 2.15
CA SER A 271 6.70 -15.19 3.31
C SER A 271 7.26 -14.69 4.63
N GLU A 272 6.42 -14.66 5.66
CA GLU A 272 6.84 -14.30 7.01
C GLU A 272 6.80 -15.50 7.96
N TYR A 273 7.82 -15.62 8.81
CA TYR A 273 8.01 -16.76 9.73
C TYR A 273 8.14 -16.27 11.16
N LYS A 274 7.51 -16.99 12.10
CA LYS A 274 7.82 -16.80 13.52
C LYS A 274 9.22 -17.36 13.80
N ILE A 275 9.95 -16.73 14.73
CA ILE A 275 11.32 -17.12 15.07
C ILE A 275 11.49 -18.62 15.39
N PRO A 276 10.55 -19.32 16.08
CA PRO A 276 10.67 -20.76 16.27
C PRO A 276 10.75 -21.59 14.98
N PHE A 277 10.20 -21.11 13.85
CA PHE A 277 10.33 -21.81 12.56
C PHE A 277 11.73 -21.62 11.94
N LEU A 278 12.44 -20.54 12.27
CA LEU A 278 13.85 -20.41 11.92
C LEU A 278 14.71 -21.38 12.73
N ASP A 279 14.34 -21.67 13.99
CA ASP A 279 15.00 -22.74 14.76
C ASP A 279 14.81 -24.10 14.10
N VAL A 280 13.61 -24.39 13.60
CA VAL A 280 13.35 -25.61 12.82
C VAL A 280 14.24 -25.64 11.58
N ALA A 281 14.32 -24.54 10.82
CA ALA A 281 15.19 -24.43 9.66
C ALA A 281 16.67 -24.70 10.01
N ASN A 282 17.13 -24.20 11.16
CA ASN A 282 18.48 -24.44 11.67
C ASN A 282 18.72 -25.92 11.99
N VAL A 283 17.79 -26.57 12.70
CA VAL A 283 17.87 -28.00 13.03
C VAL A 283 17.88 -28.88 11.77
N GLN A 284 17.16 -28.45 10.73
CA GLN A 284 17.06 -29.17 9.46
C GLN A 284 18.20 -28.81 8.48
N GLY A 285 19.11 -27.90 8.85
CA GLY A 285 20.24 -27.50 8.01
C GLY A 285 19.87 -26.66 6.79
N VAL A 286 18.72 -25.97 6.82
CA VAL A 286 18.18 -25.14 5.72
C VAL A 286 18.04 -23.66 6.08
N LEU A 287 18.54 -23.22 7.25
CA LEU A 287 18.45 -21.81 7.69
C LEU A 287 19.11 -20.85 6.70
N ASP A 288 20.25 -21.22 6.11
CA ASP A 288 20.99 -20.38 5.16
C ASP A 288 20.16 -20.03 3.91
N LEU A 289 19.22 -20.91 3.52
CA LEU A 289 18.30 -20.64 2.42
C LEU A 289 17.30 -19.51 2.73
N MET A 290 17.11 -19.19 4.02
CA MET A 290 16.23 -18.13 4.47
C MET A 290 16.96 -16.80 4.70
N MET A 291 18.29 -16.76 4.58
CA MET A 291 19.07 -15.52 4.74
C MET A 291 18.77 -14.59 3.56
N PRO A 292 18.42 -13.30 3.78
CA PRO A 292 18.06 -12.42 2.66
C PRO A 292 19.28 -12.18 1.75
N PRO A 293 19.07 -11.90 0.46
CA PRO A 293 20.16 -11.47 -0.42
C PRO A 293 20.74 -10.14 0.09
N PRO A 294 22.02 -9.83 -0.18
CA PRO A 294 22.69 -8.63 0.34
C PRO A 294 21.92 -7.32 0.08
N GLU A 295 21.27 -7.22 -1.08
CA GLU A 295 20.46 -6.06 -1.48
C GLU A 295 19.18 -5.85 -0.65
N PHE A 296 18.71 -6.88 0.08
CA PHE A 296 17.48 -6.83 0.88
C PHE A 296 17.72 -6.93 2.40
N ASP A 297 18.94 -7.19 2.86
CA ASP A 297 19.26 -7.41 4.29
C ASP A 297 19.14 -6.12 5.12
N GLY A 298 19.71 -5.02 4.64
CA GLY A 298 19.84 -3.77 5.40
C GLY A 298 20.59 -3.93 6.74
N GLY A 299 21.23 -5.07 6.97
CA GLY A 299 21.93 -5.43 8.20
C GLY A 299 21.04 -5.81 9.39
N TYR A 300 19.71 -5.76 9.26
CA TYR A 300 18.79 -5.85 10.39
C TYR A 300 18.66 -7.27 10.94
N VAL A 301 18.83 -8.30 10.10
CA VAL A 301 18.53 -9.69 10.48
C VAL A 301 19.76 -10.55 10.70
N ASN A 302 20.97 -10.01 10.49
CA ASN A 302 22.25 -10.68 10.74
C ASN A 302 22.34 -11.48 12.05
N PRO A 303 21.80 -11.02 13.19
CA PRO A 303 21.82 -11.82 14.42
C PRO A 303 21.10 -13.16 14.29
N LEU A 304 20.04 -13.27 13.47
CA LEU A 304 19.27 -14.51 13.30
C LEU A 304 20.07 -15.61 12.59
N PHE A 305 21.09 -15.25 11.81
CA PHE A 305 21.86 -16.17 10.95
C PHE A 305 23.30 -16.39 11.40
N SER A 306 23.75 -15.71 12.47
CA SER A 306 25.13 -15.79 12.97
C SER A 306 25.29 -16.55 14.29
N GLY A 307 24.18 -16.85 14.98
CA GLY A 307 24.16 -17.54 16.26
C GLY A 307 24.03 -19.07 16.16
N VAL A 308 24.08 -19.74 17.32
CA VAL A 308 23.86 -21.20 17.42
C VAL A 308 22.38 -21.55 17.18
N GLN A 309 21.46 -20.64 17.55
CA GLN A 309 20.02 -20.81 17.40
C GLN A 309 19.32 -19.44 17.24
N PRO A 310 18.45 -19.24 16.23
CA PRO A 310 17.74 -17.98 16.00
C PRO A 310 16.96 -17.45 17.22
N SER A 311 16.25 -18.28 17.98
CA SER A 311 15.51 -17.84 19.17
C SER A 311 16.38 -17.44 20.36
N SER A 312 17.69 -17.76 20.33
CA SER A 312 18.63 -17.37 21.38
C SER A 312 19.16 -15.94 21.21
N VAL A 313 18.98 -15.34 20.03
CA VAL A 313 19.43 -13.96 19.76
C VAL A 313 18.31 -12.95 20.01
N ARG A 314 18.71 -11.71 20.35
CA ARG A 314 17.76 -10.63 20.58
C ARG A 314 17.31 -10.04 19.24
N PHE A 315 16.24 -10.58 18.67
CA PHE A 315 15.56 -10.00 17.51
C PHE A 315 14.29 -9.26 17.94
N SER A 316 14.30 -7.93 17.79
CA SER A 316 13.22 -7.07 18.26
C SER A 316 12.16 -6.81 17.19
N GLU A 317 10.95 -6.43 17.62
CA GLU A 317 9.89 -5.98 16.72
C GLU A 317 10.32 -4.76 15.88
N GLN A 318 11.04 -3.81 16.49
CA GLN A 318 11.58 -2.65 15.78
C GLN A 318 12.50 -3.08 14.62
N THR A 319 13.37 -4.05 14.88
CA THR A 319 14.29 -4.61 13.87
C THR A 319 13.53 -5.35 12.78
N ALA A 320 12.52 -6.14 13.15
CA ALA A 320 11.66 -6.86 12.20
C ALA A 320 10.90 -5.90 11.26
N PHE A 321 10.37 -4.81 11.79
CA PHE A 321 9.70 -3.78 11.00
C PHE A 321 10.64 -3.09 10.01
N ARG A 322 11.85 -2.71 10.45
CA ARG A 322 12.85 -2.11 9.57
C ARG A 322 13.28 -3.08 8.47
N HIS A 323 13.55 -4.33 8.84
CA HIS A 323 13.86 -5.40 7.88
C HIS A 323 12.79 -5.55 6.81
N TYR A 324 11.51 -5.70 7.20
CA TYR A 324 10.43 -5.86 6.24
C TYR A 324 10.35 -4.69 5.25
N LEU A 325 10.38 -3.46 5.75
CA LEU A 325 10.24 -2.26 4.93
C LEU A 325 11.46 -2.05 4.01
N HIS A 326 12.66 -2.36 4.51
CA HIS A 326 13.89 -2.31 3.72
C HIS A 326 13.90 -3.36 2.61
N ALA A 327 13.61 -4.62 2.96
CA ALA A 327 13.55 -5.71 2.00
C ALA A 327 12.49 -5.47 0.92
N LEU A 328 11.29 -5.00 1.30
CA LEU A 328 10.23 -4.68 0.36
C LEU A 328 10.62 -3.55 -0.60
N ARG A 329 11.28 -2.50 -0.10
CA ARG A 329 11.85 -1.44 -0.96
C ARG A 329 12.86 -2.03 -1.96
N GLY A 330 13.77 -2.87 -1.49
CA GLY A 330 14.76 -3.52 -2.35
C GLY A 330 14.12 -4.38 -3.44
N GLN A 331 13.08 -5.15 -3.11
CA GLN A 331 12.31 -5.92 -4.09
C GLN A 331 11.68 -5.01 -5.14
N ILE A 332 11.08 -3.89 -4.74
CA ILE A 332 10.49 -2.91 -5.67
C ILE A 332 11.56 -2.33 -6.61
N GLN A 333 12.75 -2.04 -6.10
CA GLN A 333 13.87 -1.53 -6.91
C GLN A 333 14.40 -2.58 -7.89
N ALA A 334 14.26 -3.86 -7.58
CA ALA A 334 14.63 -4.96 -8.47
C ALA A 334 13.58 -5.25 -9.57
N LEU A 335 12.39 -4.64 -9.51
CA LEU A 335 11.32 -4.80 -10.50
C LEU A 335 11.45 -3.86 -11.73
N ASP A 336 12.65 -3.30 -11.96
CA ASP A 336 12.88 -2.42 -13.10
C ASP A 336 12.71 -3.18 -14.42
N ALA A 337 11.92 -2.62 -15.34
CA ALA A 337 11.57 -3.25 -16.59
C ALA A 337 11.38 -2.20 -17.70
N THR A 338 12.04 -2.43 -18.82
CA THR A 338 12.00 -1.55 -20.00
C THR A 338 10.77 -1.81 -20.89
N GLY A 339 10.06 -2.92 -20.65
CA GLY A 339 8.90 -3.34 -21.43
C GLY A 339 7.91 -4.20 -20.64
N TYR A 340 6.68 -4.28 -21.13
CA TYR A 340 5.61 -5.10 -20.51
C TYR A 340 5.99 -6.59 -20.41
N ASP A 341 6.56 -7.16 -21.48
CA ASP A 341 6.93 -8.59 -21.49
C ASP A 341 8.08 -8.89 -20.51
N GLU A 342 9.03 -7.95 -20.36
CA GLU A 342 10.09 -8.05 -19.35
C GLU A 342 9.51 -7.93 -17.93
N ALA A 343 8.60 -6.99 -17.69
CA ALA A 343 7.93 -6.86 -16.40
C ALA A 343 7.18 -8.15 -16.02
N GLN A 344 6.46 -8.76 -16.97
CA GLN A 344 5.78 -10.03 -16.75
C GLN A 344 6.79 -11.17 -16.46
N GLN A 345 7.89 -11.24 -17.21
CA GLN A 345 8.92 -12.25 -17.00
C GLN A 345 9.56 -12.14 -15.61
N VAL A 346 9.94 -10.93 -15.18
CA VAL A 346 10.52 -10.68 -13.86
C VAL A 346 9.57 -11.13 -12.75
N GLN A 347 8.28 -10.82 -12.88
CA GLN A 347 7.28 -11.28 -11.91
C GLN A 347 7.12 -12.80 -11.91
N GLU A 348 7.11 -13.45 -13.08
CA GLU A 348 7.01 -14.91 -13.19
C GLU A 348 8.23 -15.60 -12.58
N GLU A 349 9.44 -15.09 -12.82
CA GLU A 349 10.69 -15.58 -12.22
C GLU A 349 10.66 -15.46 -10.70
N MET A 350 10.25 -14.31 -10.16
CA MET A 350 10.10 -14.11 -8.71
C MET A 350 9.14 -15.13 -8.09
N LEU A 351 8.00 -15.40 -8.74
CA LEU A 351 7.02 -16.38 -8.27
C LEU A 351 7.57 -17.81 -8.32
N ASN A 352 8.31 -18.16 -9.37
CA ASN A 352 8.93 -19.48 -9.51
C ASN A 352 10.03 -19.71 -8.46
N ASP A 353 10.85 -18.71 -8.20
CA ASP A 353 11.90 -18.77 -7.17
C ASP A 353 11.29 -18.90 -5.77
N ALA A 354 10.24 -18.14 -5.49
CA ALA A 354 9.50 -18.26 -4.24
C ALA A 354 8.87 -19.64 -4.08
N GLU A 355 8.23 -20.18 -5.12
CA GLU A 355 7.65 -21.54 -5.11
C GLU A 355 8.71 -22.62 -4.85
N ASN A 356 9.86 -22.54 -5.52
CA ASN A 356 10.96 -23.49 -5.33
C ASN A 356 11.49 -23.46 -3.89
N LEU A 357 11.66 -22.26 -3.32
CA LEU A 357 12.11 -22.10 -1.94
C LEU A 357 11.05 -22.59 -0.94
N LEU A 358 9.78 -22.24 -1.15
CA LEU A 358 8.67 -22.68 -0.29
C LEU A 358 8.54 -24.20 -0.29
N ASN A 359 8.64 -24.86 -1.45
CA ASN A 359 8.64 -26.31 -1.55
C ASN A 359 9.82 -26.94 -0.80
N THR A 360 11.01 -26.33 -0.91
CA THR A 360 12.20 -26.80 -0.19
C THR A 360 12.04 -26.65 1.32
N LEU A 361 11.58 -25.49 1.79
CA LEU A 361 11.35 -25.20 3.21
C LEU A 361 10.24 -26.11 3.78
N GLY A 362 9.13 -26.25 3.08
CA GLY A 362 8.00 -27.08 3.47
C GLY A 362 8.35 -28.57 3.54
N SER A 363 9.17 -29.08 2.61
CA SER A 363 9.70 -30.45 2.66
C SER A 363 10.57 -30.72 3.89
N ASN A 364 11.13 -29.65 4.48
CA ASN A 364 11.91 -29.68 5.72
C ASN A 364 11.08 -29.23 6.95
N GLY A 365 9.76 -29.08 6.84
CA GLY A 365 8.87 -28.77 7.96
C GLY A 365 8.87 -27.30 8.39
N VAL A 366 9.38 -26.39 7.56
CA VAL A 366 9.43 -24.94 7.83
C VAL A 366 8.26 -24.27 7.10
N PHE A 367 7.31 -23.68 7.85
CA PHE A 367 6.07 -23.10 7.30
C PHE A 367 5.79 -21.69 7.85
N GLY A 368 5.27 -20.79 7.01
CA GLY A 368 4.90 -19.40 7.38
C GLY A 368 3.51 -19.27 8.02
N ALA A 369 2.80 -20.37 8.22
CA ALA A 369 1.41 -20.41 8.69
C ALA A 369 0.49 -19.53 7.83
N ASN A 370 -0.22 -18.56 8.43
CA ASN A 370 -1.13 -17.66 7.72
C ASN A 370 -0.43 -16.48 7.02
N ARG A 371 0.90 -16.43 7.04
CA ARG A 371 1.74 -15.48 6.28
C ARG A 371 2.66 -16.19 5.28
N ASP A 372 2.27 -17.41 4.91
CA ASP A 372 2.91 -18.24 3.89
C ASP A 372 2.32 -17.91 2.52
N PHE A 373 3.18 -17.64 1.53
CA PHE A 373 2.76 -17.22 0.19
C PHE A 373 2.30 -18.37 -0.70
N SER A 374 2.39 -19.63 -0.24
CA SER A 374 2.06 -20.81 -1.05
C SER A 374 0.69 -20.71 -1.74
N ASP A 375 -0.36 -20.36 -0.98
CA ASP A 375 -1.72 -20.21 -1.52
C ASP A 375 -1.85 -19.00 -2.46
N SER A 376 -0.96 -18.02 -2.37
CA SER A 376 -0.97 -16.80 -3.18
C SER A 376 -0.20 -16.94 -4.48
N LEU A 377 0.66 -17.95 -4.65
CA LEU A 377 1.39 -18.18 -5.91
C LEU A 377 0.44 -18.32 -7.10
N ASP A 378 -0.52 -19.25 -7.01
CA ASP A 378 -1.47 -19.51 -8.09
C ASP A 378 -2.45 -18.33 -8.30
N VAL A 379 -2.75 -17.60 -7.22
CA VAL A 379 -3.58 -16.39 -7.28
C VAL A 379 -2.90 -15.31 -8.12
N ASN A 380 -1.60 -15.08 -7.89
CA ASN A 380 -0.81 -14.12 -8.65
C ASN A 380 -0.68 -14.55 -10.12
N ARG A 381 -0.38 -15.83 -10.39
CA ARG A 381 -0.29 -16.36 -11.76
C ARG A 381 -1.61 -16.23 -12.51
N ALA A 382 -2.73 -16.54 -11.86
CA ALA A 382 -4.05 -16.38 -12.45
C ALA A 382 -4.37 -14.91 -12.77
N ALA A 383 -4.05 -13.99 -11.84
CA ALA A 383 -4.25 -12.56 -12.05
C ALA A 383 -3.40 -12.01 -13.22
N LEU A 384 -2.12 -12.42 -13.32
CA LEU A 384 -1.26 -12.09 -14.46
C LEU A 384 -1.83 -12.58 -15.79
N ALA A 385 -2.35 -13.81 -15.83
CA ALA A 385 -2.93 -14.37 -17.04
C ALA A 385 -4.17 -13.58 -17.50
N VAL A 386 -5.00 -13.13 -16.55
CA VAL A 386 -6.16 -12.26 -16.85
C VAL A 386 -5.71 -10.89 -17.36
N LEU A 387 -4.75 -10.24 -16.69
CA LEU A 387 -4.21 -8.95 -17.11
C LEU A 387 -3.59 -9.03 -18.52
N ASN A 388 -2.78 -10.05 -18.79
CA ASN A 388 -2.14 -10.23 -20.09
C ASN A 388 -3.18 -10.41 -21.21
N ARG A 389 -4.27 -11.14 -20.93
CA ARG A 389 -5.37 -11.29 -21.88
C ARG A 389 -6.11 -9.98 -22.13
N GLN A 390 -6.39 -9.20 -21.09
CA GLN A 390 -7.22 -7.99 -21.18
C GLN A 390 -6.45 -6.77 -21.69
N ARG A 391 -5.25 -6.53 -21.15
CA ARG A 391 -4.47 -5.31 -21.35
C ARG A 391 -3.11 -5.55 -22.01
N GLY A 392 -2.58 -6.77 -22.00
CA GLY A 392 -1.25 -7.09 -22.53
C GLY A 392 -0.95 -6.52 -23.92
N PRO A 393 -1.84 -6.66 -24.95
CA PRO A 393 -1.59 -6.09 -26.27
C PRO A 393 -1.47 -4.56 -26.31
N VAL A 394 -2.10 -3.84 -25.39
CA VAL A 394 -2.04 -2.37 -25.29
C VAL A 394 -0.84 -1.96 -24.45
N LEU A 395 -0.60 -2.65 -23.32
CA LEU A 395 0.57 -2.41 -22.47
C LEU A 395 1.87 -2.61 -23.24
N ARG A 396 2.02 -3.66 -24.06
CA ARG A 396 3.18 -3.83 -24.96
C ARG A 396 3.42 -2.64 -25.88
N ARG A 397 2.34 -2.03 -26.38
CA ARG A 397 2.42 -0.89 -27.33
C ARG A 397 2.67 0.43 -26.64
N ARG A 398 2.18 0.60 -25.41
CA ARG A 398 2.18 1.87 -24.68
C ARG A 398 3.12 1.89 -23.47
N TRP A 399 3.87 0.83 -23.18
CA TRP A 399 4.72 0.73 -21.99
C TRP A 399 5.63 1.95 -21.81
N ASN A 400 6.30 2.37 -22.89
CA ASN A 400 7.22 3.51 -22.85
C ASN A 400 6.52 4.85 -22.54
N SER A 401 5.21 4.97 -22.77
CA SER A 401 4.44 6.15 -22.35
C SER A 401 3.97 6.07 -20.90
N LEU A 402 4.21 4.95 -20.22
CA LEU A 402 3.90 4.73 -18.80
C LEU A 402 5.12 4.93 -17.89
N GLN A 403 6.32 5.16 -18.44
CA GLN A 403 7.53 5.39 -17.65
C GLN A 403 7.62 6.82 -17.14
#